data_AF-A0A9N8VWD2-F1
#
_entry.id   AF-A0A9N8VWD2-F1
#
_cell.length_a   1.000
_cell.length_b   1.000
_cell.length_c   1.000
_cell.angle_alpha   90.00
_cell.angle_beta   90.00
_cell.angle_gamma   90.00
#
_symmetry.space_group_name_H-M   'P 1'
#
loop_
_entity.id
_entity.type
_entity.pdbx_description
1 polymer ?
#
loop_
_entity_poly.entity_id
_entity_poly.type
_entity_poly.pdbx_seq_one_letter_code
_entity_poly.pdbx_strand_id
1 'polypeptide(L)'
;MERLSGTELLQEAGRLLAENKYKEAVKIFDILVEKLPDVPIPLLSRCTCLIQLEKYNEALKDGLKILELPNGPIDEDVANGCTTVHSVAYVRIAKCYKELGKTSDAESMIRKKNEIEQSIIRNMAKSSLVESLPPDEPSKSLAEKLRIQGNELYNHSKFKESAAIYSEALKNDPDNLLIHSNRAQALLQLGDLENALWHADTCIRLNPKWAKGYYRRGCILLEKKQYNQAIIALETASNFGSTDKELSKKLKIAKQFRKQQQTSENLSVKNEASNFINMSIIGALTIIGWIFE
;
A
#
# COMPACT_ATOMS: atom_id res chain seq x y z
N MET A 1 15.82 14.75 -22.89
CA MET A 1 15.64 14.28 -21.49
C MET A 1 15.75 12.78 -21.52
N GLU A 2 16.91 12.29 -21.09
CA GLU A 2 17.23 10.86 -21.03
C GLU A 2 16.15 10.10 -20.24
N ARG A 3 15.96 8.82 -20.57
CA ARG A 3 15.02 7.90 -19.93
C ARG A 3 15.44 7.64 -18.48
N LEU A 4 15.23 8.61 -17.60
CA LEU A 4 15.36 8.42 -16.16
C LEU A 4 14.39 7.30 -15.74
N SER A 5 14.93 6.32 -15.03
CA SER A 5 14.19 5.24 -14.39
C SER A 5 13.26 5.81 -13.31
N GLY A 6 12.24 5.03 -12.91
CA GLY A 6 11.28 5.47 -11.89
C GLY A 6 11.92 5.85 -10.55
N THR A 7 13.01 5.18 -10.18
CA THR A 7 13.79 5.48 -8.97
C THR A 7 14.59 6.78 -9.07
N GLU A 8 15.18 7.05 -10.23
CA GLU A 8 15.93 8.30 -10.47
C GLU A 8 14.98 9.50 -10.49
N LEU A 9 13.79 9.36 -11.06
CA LEU A 9 12.74 10.38 -11.01
C LEU A 9 12.33 10.70 -9.58
N LEU A 10 12.16 9.70 -8.71
CA LEU A 10 11.81 9.91 -7.31
C LEU A 10 12.94 10.59 -6.52
N GLN A 11 14.19 10.19 -6.74
CA GLN A 11 15.35 10.83 -6.10
C GLN A 11 15.48 12.30 -6.51
N GLU A 12 15.36 12.57 -7.80
CA GLU A 12 15.44 13.93 -8.33
C GLU A 12 14.27 14.78 -7.83
N ALA A 13 13.05 14.24 -7.79
CA ALA A 13 11.90 14.94 -7.21
C ALA A 13 12.14 15.28 -5.72
N GLY A 14 12.69 14.34 -4.95
CA GLY A 14 13.05 14.57 -3.54
C GLY A 14 14.10 15.68 -3.37
N ARG A 15 15.14 15.69 -4.23
CA ARG A 15 16.17 16.74 -4.24
C ARG A 15 15.58 18.12 -4.56
N LEU A 16 14.72 18.21 -5.58
CA LEU A 16 14.07 19.46 -5.96
C LEU A 16 13.14 19.99 -4.87
N LEU A 17 12.43 19.11 -4.16
CA LEU A 17 11.62 19.48 -3.00
C LEU A 17 12.49 20.07 -1.87
N ALA A 18 13.63 19.44 -1.56
CA ALA A 18 14.57 19.95 -0.56
C ALA A 18 15.16 21.32 -0.93
N GLU A 19 15.34 21.57 -2.23
CA GLU A 19 15.82 22.85 -2.77
C GLU A 19 14.69 23.89 -2.98
N ASN A 20 13.44 23.60 -2.59
CA ASN A 20 12.25 24.43 -2.84
C ASN A 20 12.00 24.75 -4.33
N LYS A 21 12.50 23.92 -5.24
CA LYS A 21 12.32 24.04 -6.70
C LYS A 21 11.02 23.40 -7.14
N TYR A 22 9.90 24.00 -6.71
CA TYR A 22 8.57 23.41 -6.88
C TYR A 22 8.12 23.30 -8.34
N LYS A 23 8.50 24.24 -9.22
CA LYS A 23 8.09 24.22 -10.63
C LYS A 23 8.72 23.04 -11.38
N GLU A 24 9.99 22.77 -11.11
CA GLU A 24 10.75 21.66 -11.66
C GLU A 24 10.24 20.34 -11.09
N ALA A 25 9.96 20.30 -9.78
CA ALA A 25 9.40 19.12 -9.13
C ALA A 25 8.04 18.71 -9.72
N VAL A 26 7.16 19.67 -10.04
CA VAL A 26 5.86 19.39 -10.70
C VAL A 26 6.04 18.65 -12.02
N LYS A 27 7.01 19.06 -12.86
CA LYS A 27 7.27 18.39 -14.15
C LYS A 27 7.63 16.91 -13.97
N ILE A 28 8.38 16.59 -12.92
CA ILE A 28 8.73 15.20 -12.60
C ILE A 28 7.50 14.45 -12.09
N PHE A 29 6.71 15.07 -11.22
CA PHE A 29 5.49 14.45 -10.72
C PHE A 29 4.44 14.23 -11.81
N ASP A 30 4.36 15.09 -12.84
CA ASP A 30 3.49 14.85 -14.00
C ASP A 30 3.83 13.52 -14.67
N ILE A 31 5.12 13.27 -14.92
CA ILE A 31 5.61 11.99 -15.48
C ILE A 31 5.30 10.83 -14.54
N LEU A 32 5.48 11.00 -13.22
CA LEU A 32 5.24 9.94 -12.25
C LEU A 32 3.75 9.61 -12.11
N VAL A 33 2.86 10.60 -12.16
CA VAL A 33 1.41 10.41 -12.09
C VAL A 33 0.89 9.69 -13.35
N GLU A 34 1.44 9.99 -14.52
CA GLU A 34 1.11 9.25 -15.74
C GLU A 34 1.58 7.79 -15.70
N LYS A 35 2.77 7.54 -15.16
CA LYS A 35 3.32 6.18 -15.03
C LYS A 35 2.67 5.36 -13.91
N LEU A 36 2.17 6.01 -12.86
CA LEU A 36 1.65 5.38 -11.64
C LEU A 36 0.28 5.99 -11.26
N PRO A 37 -0.76 5.81 -12.10
CA PRO A 37 -2.05 6.49 -11.91
C PRO A 37 -2.79 6.05 -10.63
N ASP A 38 -2.54 4.83 -10.16
CA ASP A 38 -3.21 4.23 -8.99
C ASP A 38 -2.44 4.46 -7.68
N VAL A 39 -1.28 5.13 -7.74
CA VAL A 39 -0.45 5.38 -6.56
C VAL A 39 -0.71 6.81 -6.06
N PRO A 40 -1.19 6.99 -4.81
CA PRO A 40 -1.55 8.31 -4.32
C PRO A 40 -0.35 9.21 -3.98
N ILE A 41 0.85 8.63 -3.75
CA ILE A 41 2.03 9.37 -3.28
C ILE A 41 2.53 10.43 -4.29
N PRO A 42 2.72 10.13 -5.60
CA PRO A 42 3.07 11.16 -6.58
C PRO A 42 2.04 12.29 -6.68
N LEU A 43 0.75 11.96 -6.65
CA LEU A 43 -0.34 12.96 -6.67
C LEU A 43 -0.30 13.83 -5.42
N LEU A 44 -0.10 13.23 -4.24
CA LEU A 44 0.09 13.95 -3.00
C LEU A 44 1.25 14.95 -3.16
N SER A 45 2.44 14.49 -3.55
CA SER A 45 3.61 15.37 -3.66
C SER A 45 3.41 16.48 -4.68
N ARG A 46 2.76 16.21 -5.83
CA ARG A 46 2.39 17.24 -6.81
C ARG A 46 1.43 18.27 -6.23
N CYS A 47 0.38 17.82 -5.53
CA CYS A 47 -0.58 18.67 -4.83
C CYS A 47 0.14 19.63 -3.86
N THR A 48 1.12 19.15 -3.09
CA THR A 48 1.93 20.00 -2.20
C THR A 48 2.70 21.06 -2.99
N CYS A 49 3.39 20.70 -4.07
CA CYS A 49 4.11 21.67 -4.90
C CYS A 49 3.18 22.73 -5.48
N LEU A 50 2.01 22.32 -5.99
CA LEU A 50 1.02 23.24 -6.58
C LEU A 50 0.47 24.23 -5.55
N ILE A 51 0.26 23.80 -4.31
CA ILE A 51 -0.11 24.69 -3.20
C ILE A 51 0.99 25.73 -2.94
N GLN A 52 2.27 25.34 -2.93
CA GLN A 52 3.38 26.28 -2.74
C GLN A 52 3.55 27.24 -3.92
N LEU A 53 3.06 26.86 -5.10
CA LEU A 53 3.02 27.70 -6.29
C LEU A 53 1.72 28.51 -6.42
N GLU A 54 0.85 28.49 -5.41
CA GLU A 54 -0.46 29.17 -5.38
C GLU A 54 -1.43 28.74 -6.50
N LYS A 55 -1.19 27.57 -7.10
CA LYS A 55 -2.02 26.96 -8.15
C LYS A 55 -3.15 26.13 -7.53
N TYR A 56 -4.02 26.78 -6.76
CA TYR A 56 -5.00 26.11 -5.90
C TYR A 56 -6.04 25.26 -6.67
N ASN A 57 -6.47 25.68 -7.86
CA ASN A 57 -7.43 24.92 -8.66
C ASN A 57 -6.82 23.60 -9.19
N GLU A 58 -5.56 23.63 -9.61
CA GLU A 58 -4.83 22.43 -10.04
C GLU A 58 -4.57 21.49 -8.85
N ALA A 59 -4.14 22.07 -7.71
CA ALA A 59 -3.93 21.32 -6.48
C ALA A 59 -5.22 20.64 -5.98
N LEU A 60 -6.37 21.31 -6.12
CA LEU A 60 -7.67 20.77 -5.74
C LEU A 60 -8.05 19.55 -6.58
N LYS A 61 -7.78 19.60 -7.90
CA LYS A 61 -8.01 18.47 -8.80
C LYS A 61 -7.21 17.23 -8.35
N ASP A 62 -5.96 17.43 -7.97
CA ASP A 62 -5.12 16.35 -7.45
C ASP A 62 -5.64 15.82 -6.11
N GLY A 63 -5.98 16.72 -5.19
CA GLY A 63 -6.55 16.38 -3.89
C GLY A 63 -7.79 15.49 -4.02
N LEU A 64 -8.74 15.89 -4.88
CA LEU A 64 -9.97 15.14 -5.12
C LEU A 64 -9.69 13.78 -5.77
N LYS A 65 -8.76 13.71 -6.73
CA LYS A 65 -8.35 12.44 -7.35
C LYS A 65 -7.76 11.47 -6.33
N ILE A 66 -7.02 11.95 -5.33
CA ILE A 66 -6.48 11.10 -4.25
C ILE A 66 -7.58 10.46 -3.41
N LEU A 67 -8.72 11.15 -3.23
CA LEU A 67 -9.86 10.59 -2.49
C LEU A 67 -10.58 9.46 -3.24
N GLU A 68 -10.39 9.36 -4.56
CA GLU A 68 -10.88 8.24 -5.38
C GLU A 68 -9.96 7.01 -5.29
N LEU A 69 -8.72 7.19 -4.83
CA LEU A 69 -7.74 6.12 -4.67
C LEU A 69 -7.86 5.43 -3.30
N PRO A 70 -7.36 4.20 -3.15
CA PRO A 70 -7.42 3.47 -1.89
C PRO A 70 -6.81 4.25 -0.73
N ASN A 71 -7.53 4.34 0.39
CA ASN A 71 -6.97 4.89 1.61
C ASN A 71 -5.92 3.94 2.19
N GLY A 72 -4.74 4.45 2.48
CA GLY A 72 -3.64 3.69 3.07
C GLY A 72 -2.93 4.49 4.15
N PRO A 73 -2.16 3.82 5.01
CA PRO A 73 -1.34 4.50 6.00
C PRO A 73 -0.29 5.36 5.29
N ILE A 74 0.07 6.48 5.91
CA ILE A 74 1.21 7.30 5.52
C ILE A 74 2.14 7.44 6.71
N ASP A 75 3.44 7.56 6.43
CA ASP A 75 4.43 7.78 7.47
C ASP A 75 4.20 9.15 8.14
N GLU A 76 4.26 9.16 9.47
CA GLU A 76 4.08 10.37 10.30
C GLU A 76 5.16 11.41 9.97
N ASP A 77 6.38 10.96 9.63
CA ASP A 77 7.49 11.82 9.23
C ASP A 77 7.21 12.57 7.91
N VAL A 78 6.37 12.00 7.05
CA VAL A 78 5.98 12.57 5.76
C VAL A 78 4.76 13.49 5.91
N ALA A 79 3.97 13.31 6.97
CA ALA A 79 2.68 13.96 7.13
C ALA A 79 2.37 14.33 8.59
N ASN A 80 2.87 15.49 9.03
CA ASN A 80 2.63 16.03 10.37
C ASN A 80 1.14 15.95 10.78
N GLY A 81 0.84 15.07 11.75
CA GLY A 81 -0.48 14.92 12.36
C GLY A 81 -1.55 14.24 11.50
N CYS A 82 -1.16 13.49 10.47
CA CYS A 82 -2.05 12.67 9.66
C CYS A 82 -1.51 11.24 9.56
N THR A 83 -2.36 10.24 9.78
CA THR A 83 -1.96 8.83 9.74
C THR A 83 -2.27 8.15 8.41
N THR A 84 -3.06 8.78 7.53
CA THR A 84 -3.50 8.20 6.27
C THR A 84 -3.37 9.14 5.08
N VAL A 85 -3.30 8.56 3.89
CA VAL A 85 -3.30 9.30 2.61
C VAL A 85 -4.53 10.20 2.50
N HIS A 86 -5.71 9.72 2.85
CA HIS A 86 -6.95 10.52 2.77
C HIS A 86 -6.95 11.66 3.78
N SER A 87 -6.46 11.46 5.01
CA SER A 87 -6.37 12.57 5.98
C SER A 87 -5.43 13.67 5.50
N VAL A 88 -4.31 13.32 4.86
CA VAL A 88 -3.43 14.30 4.22
C VAL A 88 -4.13 15.02 3.05
N ALA A 89 -4.84 14.28 2.20
CA ALA A 89 -5.58 14.86 1.09
C ALA A 89 -6.62 15.88 1.59
N TYR A 90 -7.40 15.54 2.63
CA TYR A 90 -8.37 16.47 3.21
C TYR A 90 -7.74 17.76 3.73
N VAL A 91 -6.58 17.69 4.40
CA VAL A 91 -5.86 18.90 4.86
C VAL A 91 -5.45 19.78 3.68
N ARG A 92 -4.94 19.17 2.60
CA ARG A 92 -4.49 19.91 1.41
C ARG A 92 -5.65 20.53 0.64
N ILE A 93 -6.74 19.80 0.46
CA ILE A 93 -8.00 20.29 -0.11
C ILE A 93 -8.54 21.44 0.74
N ALA A 94 -8.57 21.29 2.07
CA ALA A 94 -9.04 22.34 2.98
C ALA A 94 -8.22 23.62 2.82
N LYS A 95 -6.89 23.51 2.73
CA LYS A 95 -6.02 24.66 2.46
C LYS A 95 -6.39 25.32 1.13
N CYS A 96 -6.55 24.55 0.04
CA CYS A 96 -6.96 25.10 -1.25
C CYS A 96 -8.31 25.85 -1.17
N TYR A 97 -9.32 25.26 -0.52
CA TYR A 97 -10.62 25.91 -0.36
C TYR A 97 -10.55 27.19 0.45
N LYS A 98 -9.73 27.22 1.52
CA LYS A 98 -9.53 28.41 2.34
C LYS A 98 -8.93 29.56 1.52
N GLU A 99 -7.88 29.29 0.74
CA GLU A 99 -7.24 30.30 -0.12
C GLU A 99 -8.16 30.77 -1.27
N LEU A 100 -9.10 29.93 -1.69
CA LEU A 100 -10.15 30.28 -2.67
C LEU A 100 -11.36 30.98 -2.04
N GLY A 101 -11.35 31.29 -0.74
CA GLY A 101 -12.44 31.96 -0.03
C GLY A 101 -13.65 31.06 0.30
N LYS A 102 -13.53 29.74 0.09
CA LYS A 102 -14.59 28.75 0.37
C LYS A 102 -14.44 28.15 1.77
N THR A 103 -14.61 28.98 2.80
CA THR A 103 -14.37 28.61 4.19
C THR A 103 -15.24 27.44 4.67
N SER A 104 -16.52 27.39 4.28
CA SER A 104 -17.43 26.30 4.67
C SER A 104 -16.96 24.93 4.14
N ASP A 105 -16.51 24.89 2.88
CA ASP A 105 -15.99 23.67 2.26
C ASP A 105 -14.68 23.24 2.94
N ALA A 106 -13.80 24.20 3.27
CA ALA A 106 -12.55 23.93 3.98
C ALA A 106 -12.81 23.29 5.35
N GLU A 107 -13.74 23.83 6.15
CA GLU A 107 -14.11 23.27 7.45
C GLU A 107 -14.70 21.87 7.33
N SER A 108 -15.51 21.63 6.30
CA SER A 108 -16.07 20.31 6.00
C SER A 108 -14.98 19.26 5.77
N MET A 109 -13.92 19.61 5.04
CA MET A 109 -12.79 18.71 4.82
C MET A 109 -12.00 18.44 6.10
N ILE A 110 -11.79 19.45 6.95
CA ILE A 110 -11.13 19.26 8.25
C ILE A 110 -11.95 18.37 9.18
N ARG A 111 -13.28 18.48 9.17
CA ARG A 111 -14.15 17.56 9.92
C ARG A 111 -13.96 16.11 9.48
N LYS A 112 -14.00 15.85 8.17
CA LYS A 112 -13.74 14.50 7.62
C LYS A 112 -12.37 13.96 8.01
N LYS A 113 -11.33 14.81 7.98
CA LYS A 113 -9.99 14.44 8.47
C LYS A 113 -10.04 14.02 9.94
N ASN A 114 -10.67 14.81 10.80
CA ASN A 114 -10.73 14.52 12.23
C ASN A 114 -11.53 13.25 12.54
N GLU A 115 -12.61 12.99 11.81
CA GLU A 115 -13.41 11.76 11.95
C GLU A 115 -12.57 10.51 11.67
N ILE A 116 -11.77 10.53 10.59
CA ILE A 116 -10.85 9.43 10.25
C ILE A 116 -9.84 9.21 11.37
N GLU A 117 -9.13 10.26 11.77
CA GLU A 117 -8.07 10.16 12.78
C GLU A 117 -8.64 9.71 14.14
N GLN A 118 -9.79 10.23 14.56
CA GLN A 118 -10.45 9.79 15.78
C GLN A 118 -10.91 8.34 15.72
N SER A 119 -11.39 7.87 14.56
CA SER A 119 -11.74 6.46 14.37
C SER A 119 -10.53 5.56 14.53
N ILE A 120 -9.39 5.94 13.96
CA ILE A 120 -8.14 5.20 14.07
C ILE A 120 -7.65 5.19 15.52
N ILE A 121 -7.67 6.33 16.22
CA ILE A 121 -7.32 6.39 17.66
C ILE A 121 -8.19 5.46 18.49
N ARG A 122 -9.52 5.47 18.27
CA ARG A 122 -10.45 4.56 18.95
C ARG A 122 -10.13 3.09 18.66
N ASN A 123 -9.84 2.74 17.41
CA ASN A 123 -9.53 1.37 17.01
C ASN A 123 -8.18 0.89 17.54
N MET A 124 -7.17 1.77 17.56
CA MET A 124 -5.89 1.48 18.19
C MET A 124 -6.05 1.20 19.69
N ALA A 125 -6.81 2.01 20.41
CA ALA A 125 -7.10 1.80 21.83
C ALA A 125 -7.87 0.50 22.08
N LYS A 126 -8.85 0.16 21.23
CA LYS A 126 -9.58 -1.11 21.28
C LYS A 126 -8.65 -2.30 21.04
N SER A 127 -7.76 -2.21 20.06
CA SER A 127 -6.76 -3.24 19.75
C SER A 127 -5.85 -3.54 20.94
N SER A 128 -5.28 -2.50 21.56
CA SER A 128 -4.39 -2.67 22.72
C SER A 128 -5.10 -3.31 23.91
N LEU A 129 -6.37 -2.97 24.13
CA LEU A 129 -7.16 -3.57 25.19
C LEU A 129 -7.39 -5.06 24.94
N VAL A 130 -7.73 -5.45 23.71
CA VAL A 130 -7.97 -6.86 23.35
C VAL A 130 -6.69 -7.69 23.45
N GLU A 131 -5.53 -7.14 23.08
CA GLU A 131 -4.24 -7.85 23.18
C GLU A 131 -3.77 -8.05 24.63
N SER A 132 -4.27 -7.23 25.57
CA SER A 132 -3.99 -7.37 27.01
C SER A 132 -4.90 -8.35 27.75
N LEU A 133 -6.02 -8.76 27.14
CA LEU A 133 -6.97 -9.67 27.78
C LEU A 133 -6.43 -11.11 27.77
N PRO A 134 -6.61 -11.89 28.86
CA PRO A 134 -6.23 -13.29 28.89
C PRO A 134 -6.92 -14.08 27.75
N PRO A 135 -6.23 -15.01 27.07
CA PRO A 135 -6.83 -15.83 26.01
C PRO A 135 -8.09 -16.60 26.45
N ASP A 136 -8.18 -16.89 27.76
CA ASP A 136 -9.21 -17.73 28.37
C ASP A 136 -10.32 -16.92 29.07
N GLU A 137 -10.27 -15.57 29.03
CA GLU A 137 -11.36 -14.77 29.59
C GLU A 137 -12.45 -14.63 28.51
N PRO A 138 -13.61 -15.30 28.64
CA PRO A 138 -14.66 -15.20 27.63
C PRO A 138 -15.19 -13.77 27.61
N SER A 139 -14.75 -12.96 26.64
CA SER A 139 -15.38 -11.69 26.39
C SER A 139 -16.87 -11.96 26.09
N LYS A 140 -17.76 -11.24 26.77
CA LYS A 140 -19.21 -11.44 26.70
C LYS A 140 -19.80 -11.22 25.28
N SER A 141 -19.01 -10.67 24.36
CA SER A 141 -19.43 -10.35 23.00
C SER A 141 -19.59 -11.61 22.14
N LEU A 142 -20.70 -11.67 21.40
CA LEU A 142 -20.97 -12.73 20.41
C LEU A 142 -19.85 -12.82 19.35
N ALA A 143 -19.29 -11.69 18.94
CA ALA A 143 -18.19 -11.65 17.96
C ALA A 143 -16.95 -12.41 18.47
N GLU A 144 -16.66 -12.33 19.78
CA GLU A 144 -15.51 -13.01 20.37
C GLU A 144 -15.72 -14.52 20.44
N LYS A 145 -16.93 -14.96 20.84
CA LYS A 145 -17.28 -16.39 20.84
C LYS A 145 -17.13 -17.00 19.45
N LEU A 146 -17.65 -16.30 18.43
CA LEU A 146 -17.51 -16.71 17.04
C LEU A 146 -16.03 -16.69 16.60
N ARG A 147 -15.23 -15.70 17.03
CA ARG A 147 -13.78 -15.68 16.77
C ARG A 147 -13.08 -16.92 17.32
N ILE A 148 -13.37 -17.32 18.56
CA ILE A 148 -12.80 -18.51 19.20
C ILE A 148 -13.21 -19.78 18.43
N GLN A 149 -14.50 -19.93 18.13
CA GLN A 149 -15.00 -21.05 17.32
C GLN A 149 -14.34 -21.11 15.93
N GLY A 150 -14.15 -19.95 15.29
CA GLY A 150 -13.43 -19.85 14.02
C GLY A 150 -11.97 -20.31 14.13
N ASN A 151 -11.30 -19.99 15.24
CA ASN A 151 -9.92 -20.43 15.51
C ASN A 151 -9.85 -21.94 15.72
N GLU A 152 -10.80 -22.52 16.45
CA GLU A 152 -10.88 -23.98 16.64
C GLU A 152 -11.02 -24.69 15.31
N LEU A 153 -11.94 -24.24 14.44
CA LEU A 153 -12.10 -24.79 13.09
C LEU A 153 -10.83 -24.65 12.25
N TYR A 154 -10.14 -23.51 12.37
CA TYR A 154 -8.87 -23.27 11.69
C TYR A 154 -7.79 -24.27 12.14
N ASN A 155 -7.68 -24.53 13.45
CA ASN A 155 -6.72 -25.48 14.01
C ASN A 155 -7.00 -26.93 13.56
N HIS A 156 -8.24 -27.25 13.23
CA HIS A 156 -8.63 -28.53 12.62
C HIS A 156 -8.52 -28.53 11.08
N SER A 157 -7.85 -27.54 10.49
CA SER A 157 -7.68 -27.35 9.04
C SER A 157 -9.00 -27.19 8.25
N LYS A 158 -10.10 -26.86 8.93
CA LYS A 158 -11.41 -26.62 8.31
C LYS A 158 -11.51 -25.16 7.84
N PHE A 159 -10.65 -24.76 6.90
CA PHE A 159 -10.47 -23.35 6.53
C PHE A 159 -11.73 -22.69 5.96
N LYS A 160 -12.54 -23.41 5.19
CA LYS A 160 -13.80 -22.89 4.62
C LYS A 160 -14.83 -22.58 5.69
N GLU A 161 -15.02 -23.51 6.64
CA GLU A 161 -15.93 -23.32 7.78
C GLU A 161 -15.43 -22.20 8.69
N SER A 162 -14.13 -22.18 9.00
CA SER A 162 -13.48 -21.12 9.77
C SER A 162 -13.71 -19.74 9.15
N ALA A 163 -13.51 -19.59 7.84
CA ALA A 163 -13.78 -18.35 7.13
C ALA A 163 -15.25 -17.92 7.27
N ALA A 164 -16.21 -18.84 7.09
CA ALA A 164 -17.63 -18.56 7.25
C ALA A 164 -17.98 -18.05 8.66
N ILE A 165 -17.43 -18.67 9.71
CA ILE A 165 -17.61 -18.23 11.09
C ILE A 165 -17.02 -16.84 11.33
N TYR A 166 -15.83 -16.53 10.80
CA TYR A 166 -15.29 -15.17 10.90
C TYR A 166 -16.16 -14.14 10.17
N SER A 167 -16.80 -14.50 9.05
CA SER A 167 -17.77 -13.63 8.38
C SER A 167 -18.94 -13.27 9.30
N GLU A 168 -19.44 -14.23 10.06
CA GLU A 168 -20.51 -14.00 11.04
C GLU A 168 -20.02 -13.15 12.21
N ALA A 169 -18.80 -13.38 12.69
CA ALA A 169 -18.19 -12.59 13.74
C ALA A 169 -18.05 -11.10 13.32
N LEU A 170 -17.66 -10.83 12.06
CA LEU A 170 -17.58 -9.47 11.51
C LEU A 170 -18.93 -8.78 11.33
N LYS A 171 -20.04 -9.51 11.21
CA LYS A 171 -21.38 -8.87 11.24
C LYS A 171 -21.69 -8.26 12.61
N ASN A 172 -21.11 -8.82 13.67
CA ASN A 172 -21.33 -8.40 15.05
C ASN A 172 -20.29 -7.36 15.51
N ASP A 173 -19.07 -7.41 14.98
CA ASP A 173 -18.01 -6.42 15.24
C ASP A 173 -17.22 -6.15 13.94
N PRO A 174 -17.73 -5.25 13.06
CA PRO A 174 -17.15 -5.01 11.73
C PRO A 174 -15.72 -4.47 11.75
N ASP A 175 -15.32 -3.79 12.83
CA ASP A 175 -14.01 -3.15 12.95
C ASP A 175 -13.04 -3.97 13.82
N ASN A 176 -13.33 -5.26 14.05
CA ASN A 176 -12.48 -6.11 14.86
C ASN A 176 -11.23 -6.60 14.12
N LEU A 177 -10.08 -6.00 14.42
CA LEU A 177 -8.85 -6.32 13.70
C LEU A 177 -8.39 -7.79 13.82
N LEU A 178 -8.68 -8.46 14.95
CA LEU A 178 -8.26 -9.84 15.16
C LEU A 178 -9.04 -10.78 14.26
N ILE A 179 -10.35 -10.55 14.15
CA ILE A 179 -11.22 -11.33 13.26
C ILE A 179 -10.79 -11.12 11.80
N HIS A 180 -10.53 -9.87 11.38
CA HIS A 180 -9.98 -9.60 10.04
C HIS A 180 -8.67 -10.35 9.79
N SER A 181 -7.73 -10.34 10.74
CA SER A 181 -6.44 -11.02 10.61
C SER A 181 -6.57 -12.54 10.52
N ASN A 182 -7.46 -13.13 11.32
CA ASN A 182 -7.68 -14.57 11.34
C ASN A 182 -8.41 -15.03 10.07
N ARG A 183 -9.35 -14.22 9.57
CA ARG A 183 -10.01 -14.45 8.29
C ARG A 183 -9.05 -14.33 7.11
N ALA A 184 -8.18 -13.32 7.10
CA ALA A 184 -7.14 -13.19 6.07
C ALA A 184 -6.27 -14.45 5.99
N GLN A 185 -5.90 -15.00 7.15
CA GLN A 185 -5.14 -16.24 7.23
C GLN A 185 -5.94 -17.46 6.72
N ALA A 186 -7.22 -17.60 7.06
CA ALA A 186 -8.06 -18.68 6.56
C ALA A 186 -8.24 -18.62 5.03
N LEU A 187 -8.46 -17.43 4.48
CA LEU A 187 -8.58 -17.20 3.04
C LEU A 187 -7.26 -17.47 2.29
N LEU A 188 -6.12 -17.14 2.91
CA LEU A 188 -4.80 -17.49 2.38
C LEU A 188 -4.64 -19.01 2.23
N GLN A 189 -5.08 -19.80 3.22
CA GLN A 189 -5.04 -21.27 3.13
C GLN A 189 -5.98 -21.83 2.05
N LEU A 190 -7.04 -21.11 1.71
CA LEU A 190 -7.98 -21.47 0.64
C LEU A 190 -7.49 -21.00 -0.75
N GLY A 191 -6.40 -20.24 -0.83
CA GLY A 191 -5.93 -19.65 -2.09
C GLY A 191 -6.74 -18.44 -2.57
N ASP A 192 -7.68 -17.93 -1.77
CA ASP A 192 -8.44 -16.71 -2.08
C ASP A 192 -7.61 -15.48 -1.72
N LEU A 193 -6.57 -15.23 -2.53
CA LEU A 193 -5.54 -14.24 -2.25
C LEU A 193 -6.04 -12.80 -2.30
N GLU A 194 -7.05 -12.50 -3.12
CA GLU A 194 -7.60 -11.13 -3.23
C GLU A 194 -8.40 -10.76 -1.98
N ASN A 195 -9.32 -11.63 -1.55
CA ASN A 195 -10.08 -11.35 -0.33
C ASN A 195 -9.18 -11.41 0.90
N ALA A 196 -8.19 -12.31 0.94
CA ALA A 196 -7.19 -12.33 2.00
C ALA A 196 -6.45 -10.99 2.09
N LEU A 197 -6.00 -10.45 0.96
CA LEU A 197 -5.28 -9.17 0.90
C LEU A 197 -6.17 -8.03 1.39
N TRP A 198 -7.43 -7.99 0.97
CA TRP A 198 -8.39 -6.99 1.44
C TRP A 198 -8.54 -6.99 2.97
N HIS A 199 -8.64 -8.17 3.59
CA HIS A 199 -8.74 -8.27 5.06
C HIS A 199 -7.44 -7.84 5.74
N ALA A 200 -6.27 -8.19 5.21
CA ALA A 200 -4.99 -7.73 5.75
C ALA A 200 -4.82 -6.21 5.64
N ASP A 201 -5.19 -5.61 4.50
CA ASP A 201 -5.20 -4.17 4.31
C ASP A 201 -6.21 -3.49 5.24
N THR A 202 -7.33 -4.14 5.54
CA THR A 202 -8.30 -3.64 6.52
C THR A 202 -7.71 -3.57 7.92
N CYS A 203 -6.94 -4.59 8.35
CA CYS A 203 -6.22 -4.53 9.62
C CYS A 203 -5.29 -3.30 9.68
N ILE A 204 -4.57 -3.02 8.60
CA ILE A 204 -3.65 -1.89 8.50
C ILE A 204 -4.42 -0.55 8.52
N ARG A 205 -5.57 -0.45 7.87
CA ARG A 205 -6.41 0.75 7.93
C ARG A 205 -6.98 1.00 9.34
N LEU A 206 -7.39 -0.06 10.03
CA LEU A 206 -7.97 0.01 11.37
C LEU A 206 -6.91 0.37 12.43
N ASN A 207 -5.72 -0.22 12.32
CA ASN A 207 -4.57 0.09 13.18
C ASN A 207 -3.27 0.11 12.35
N PRO A 208 -2.83 1.31 11.89
CA PRO A 208 -1.63 1.47 11.08
C PRO A 208 -0.31 1.04 11.75
N LYS A 209 -0.29 0.89 13.07
CA LYS A 209 0.89 0.49 13.85
C LYS A 209 0.84 -0.98 14.27
N TRP A 210 -0.17 -1.75 13.82
CA TRP A 210 -0.30 -3.15 14.21
C TRP A 210 0.53 -4.08 13.31
N ALA A 211 1.64 -4.55 13.86
CA ALA A 211 2.63 -5.36 13.15
C ALA A 211 2.04 -6.61 12.44
N LYS A 212 1.08 -7.28 13.06
CA LYS A 212 0.49 -8.52 12.53
C LYS A 212 -0.33 -8.29 11.24
N GLY A 213 -0.90 -7.10 11.05
CA GLY A 213 -1.60 -6.76 9.80
C GLY A 213 -0.64 -6.74 8.60
N TYR A 214 0.51 -6.10 8.78
CA TYR A 214 1.59 -6.11 7.78
C TYR A 214 2.19 -7.49 7.56
N TYR A 215 2.34 -8.29 8.62
CA TYR A 215 2.79 -9.69 8.47
C TYR A 215 1.84 -10.51 7.60
N ARG A 216 0.52 -10.43 7.84
CA ARG A 216 -0.50 -11.10 7.01
C ARG A 216 -0.39 -10.65 5.56
N ARG A 217 -0.34 -9.34 5.32
CA ARG A 217 -0.19 -8.75 3.99
C ARG A 217 1.05 -9.28 3.28
N GLY A 218 2.21 -9.29 3.94
CA GLY A 218 3.47 -9.81 3.41
C GLY A 218 3.40 -11.29 3.01
N CYS A 219 2.78 -12.13 3.84
CA CYS A 219 2.55 -13.54 3.53
C CYS A 219 1.66 -13.74 2.30
N ILE A 220 0.59 -12.97 2.17
CA ILE A 220 -0.32 -13.05 1.01
C ILE A 220 0.39 -12.58 -0.28
N LEU A 221 1.15 -11.49 -0.20
CA LEU A 221 1.92 -10.97 -1.34
C LEU A 221 3.03 -11.92 -1.80
N LEU A 222 3.61 -12.70 -0.89
CA LEU A 222 4.53 -13.78 -1.22
C LEU A 222 3.86 -14.85 -2.11
N GLU A 223 2.66 -15.31 -1.74
CA GLU A 223 1.90 -16.28 -2.53
C GLU A 223 1.47 -15.69 -3.89
N LYS A 224 1.14 -14.39 -3.93
CA LYS A 224 0.88 -13.65 -5.19
C LYS A 224 2.15 -13.41 -6.04
N LYS A 225 3.33 -13.84 -5.59
CA LYS A 225 4.64 -13.59 -6.23
C LYS A 225 5.01 -12.12 -6.39
N GLN A 226 4.40 -11.23 -5.59
CA GLN A 226 4.66 -9.79 -5.59
C GLN A 226 5.80 -9.45 -4.61
N TYR A 227 7.00 -9.96 -4.89
CA TYR A 227 8.07 -10.04 -3.89
C TYR A 227 8.56 -8.70 -3.32
N ASN A 228 8.57 -7.60 -4.09
CA ASN A 228 8.98 -6.27 -3.59
C ASN A 228 8.00 -5.79 -2.53
N GLN A 229 6.70 -5.85 -2.85
CA GLN A 229 5.66 -5.41 -1.93
C GLN A 229 5.63 -6.30 -0.68
N ALA A 230 5.89 -7.60 -0.85
CA ALA A 230 6.01 -8.52 0.27
C ALA A 230 7.18 -8.17 1.20
N ILE A 231 8.37 -7.86 0.64
CA ILE A 231 9.54 -7.43 1.43
C ILE A 231 9.19 -6.18 2.23
N ILE A 232 8.63 -5.16 1.58
CA ILE A 232 8.24 -3.91 2.24
C ILE A 232 7.28 -4.21 3.39
N ALA A 233 6.20 -4.96 3.15
CA ALA A 233 5.23 -5.28 4.20
C ALA A 233 5.86 -6.06 5.37
N LEU A 234 6.73 -7.04 5.11
CA LEU A 234 7.39 -7.81 6.17
C LEU A 234 8.42 -6.97 6.94
N GLU A 235 9.13 -6.06 6.29
CA GLU A 235 10.04 -5.12 6.96
C GLU A 235 9.26 -4.13 7.83
N THR A 236 8.13 -3.61 7.35
CA THR A 236 7.23 -2.77 8.15
C THR A 236 6.68 -3.53 9.37
N ALA A 237 6.30 -4.81 9.20
CA ALA A 237 5.90 -5.66 10.32
C ALA A 237 7.02 -5.79 11.36
N SER A 238 8.27 -5.95 10.91
CA SER A 238 9.44 -6.00 11.80
C SER A 238 9.64 -4.69 12.55
N ASN A 239 9.51 -3.54 11.88
CA ASN A 239 9.69 -2.22 12.47
C ASN A 239 8.65 -1.92 13.56
N PHE A 240 7.41 -2.39 13.38
CA PHE A 240 6.36 -2.30 14.40
C PHE A 240 6.46 -3.39 15.49
N GLY A 241 7.54 -4.17 15.51
CA GLY A 241 7.81 -5.12 16.59
C GLY A 241 7.03 -6.43 16.50
N SER A 242 6.74 -6.94 15.29
CA SER A 242 6.13 -8.27 15.13
C SER A 242 6.94 -9.33 15.88
N THR A 243 6.23 -10.14 16.68
CA THR A 243 6.78 -11.27 17.43
C THR A 243 6.65 -12.60 16.67
N ASP A 244 6.20 -12.57 15.41
CA ASP A 244 6.01 -13.76 14.60
C ASP A 244 7.36 -14.44 14.33
N LYS A 245 7.56 -15.62 14.92
CA LYS A 245 8.82 -16.39 14.82
C LYS A 245 9.24 -16.69 13.37
N GLU A 246 8.27 -16.74 12.46
CA GLU A 246 8.51 -17.02 11.04
C GLU A 246 8.82 -15.76 10.20
N LEU A 247 8.71 -14.55 10.76
CA LEU A 247 8.90 -13.30 10.03
C LEU A 247 10.24 -13.24 9.31
N SER A 248 11.33 -13.51 10.03
CA SER A 248 12.70 -13.50 9.49
C SER A 248 12.87 -14.51 8.36
N LYS A 249 12.28 -15.70 8.49
CA LYS A 249 12.27 -16.75 7.46
C LYS A 249 11.51 -16.30 6.22
N LYS A 250 10.30 -15.75 6.38
CA LYS A 250 9.49 -15.22 5.27
C LYS A 250 10.20 -14.06 4.55
N LEU A 251 10.84 -13.16 5.29
CA LEU A 251 11.60 -12.05 4.72
C LEU A 251 12.81 -12.54 3.91
N LYS A 252 13.54 -13.54 4.41
CA LYS A 252 14.65 -14.17 3.68
C LYS A 252 14.18 -14.82 2.37
N ILE A 253 13.06 -15.55 2.43
CA ILE A 253 12.43 -16.18 1.26
C ILE A 253 12.02 -15.11 0.24
N ALA A 254 11.38 -14.03 0.67
CA ALA A 254 10.97 -12.94 -0.20
C ALA A 254 12.15 -12.31 -0.95
N LYS A 255 13.25 -12.02 -0.23
CA LYS A 255 14.49 -11.47 -0.81
C LYS A 255 15.14 -12.44 -1.79
N GLN A 256 15.15 -13.74 -1.48
CA GLN A 256 15.70 -14.76 -2.37
C GLN A 256 14.91 -14.87 -3.68
N PHE A 257 13.58 -14.95 -3.61
CA PHE A 257 12.74 -15.02 -4.81
C PHE A 257 12.81 -13.74 -5.64
N ARG A 258 12.88 -12.57 -5.01
CA ARG A 258 13.13 -11.30 -5.70
C ARG A 258 14.44 -11.31 -6.50
N LYS A 259 15.53 -11.81 -5.90
CA LYS A 259 16.83 -11.92 -6.59
C LYS A 259 16.77 -12.88 -7.79
N GLN A 260 16.08 -14.02 -7.63
CA GLN A 260 15.87 -14.97 -8.73
C GLN A 260 15.06 -14.34 -9.86
N GLN A 261 13.97 -13.65 -9.55
CA GLN A 261 13.14 -12.93 -10.51
C GLN A 261 13.95 -11.88 -11.30
N GLN A 262 14.74 -11.05 -10.62
CA GLN A 262 15.62 -10.07 -11.28
C GLN A 262 16.66 -10.73 -12.19
N THR A 263 17.20 -11.87 -11.77
CA THR A 263 18.20 -12.60 -12.58
C THR A 263 17.57 -13.14 -13.86
N SER A 264 16.35 -13.70 -13.78
CA SER A 264 15.61 -14.16 -14.96
C SER A 264 15.22 -13.02 -15.89
N GLU A 265 14.77 -11.88 -15.35
CA GLU A 265 14.43 -10.68 -16.13
C GLU A 265 15.65 -10.16 -16.90
N ASN A 266 16.79 -10.04 -16.21
CA ASN A 266 18.05 -9.60 -16.85
C ASN A 266 18.54 -10.55 -17.95
N LEU A 267 18.31 -11.86 -17.80
CA LEU A 267 18.67 -12.86 -18.80
C LEU A 267 17.75 -12.77 -20.03
N SER A 268 16.44 -12.57 -19.82
CA SER A 268 15.46 -12.37 -20.90
C SER A 268 15.80 -11.14 -21.74
N VAL A 269 16.08 -10.00 -21.09
CA VAL A 269 16.44 -8.75 -21.78
C VAL A 269 17.72 -8.91 -22.60
N LYS A 270 18.73 -9.62 -22.09
CA LYS A 270 19.95 -9.91 -22.84
C LYS A 270 19.67 -10.76 -24.08
N ASN A 271 18.85 -11.80 -23.95
CA ASN A 271 18.49 -12.68 -25.06
C ASN A 271 17.67 -11.95 -26.14
N GLU A 272 16.73 -11.09 -25.74
CA GLU A 272 15.97 -10.24 -26.65
C GLU A 272 16.89 -9.25 -27.40
N ALA A 273 17.83 -8.61 -26.70
CA ALA A 273 18.80 -7.71 -27.32
C ALA A 273 19.70 -8.44 -28.33
N SER A 274 20.18 -9.64 -28.00
CA SER A 274 20.96 -10.47 -28.93
C SER A 274 20.18 -10.90 -30.17
N ASN A 275 18.90 -11.28 -30.01
CA ASN A 275 18.03 -11.61 -31.13
C ASN A 275 17.77 -10.41 -32.05
N PHE A 276 17.58 -9.22 -31.47
CA PHE A 276 17.37 -7.99 -32.23
C PHE A 276 18.61 -7.58 -33.05
N ILE A 277 19.81 -7.72 -32.47
CA ILE A 277 21.09 -7.50 -33.16
C ILE A 277 21.25 -8.49 -34.32
N ASN A 278 21.00 -9.79 -34.08
CA ASN A 278 21.11 -10.81 -35.13
C ASN A 278 20.13 -10.58 -36.29
N MET A 279 18.88 -10.19 -36.02
CA MET A 279 17.93 -9.86 -37.10
C MET A 279 18.36 -8.63 -37.90
N SER A 280 18.94 -7.62 -37.24
CA SER A 280 19.43 -6.41 -37.92
C SER A 280 20.61 -6.71 -38.85
N ILE A 281 21.53 -7.59 -38.43
CA ILE A 281 22.67 -8.05 -39.25
C ILE A 281 22.18 -8.84 -40.47
N ILE A 282 21.23 -9.76 -40.29
CA ILE A 282 20.65 -10.53 -41.40
C ILE A 282 19.97 -9.59 -42.41
N GLY A 283 19.20 -8.61 -41.94
CA GLY A 283 18.60 -7.59 -42.81
C GLY A 283 19.63 -6.80 -43.62
N ALA A 284 20.71 -6.34 -42.99
CA ALA A 284 21.78 -5.61 -43.68
C ALA A 284 22.49 -6.47 -44.75
N LEU A 285 22.75 -7.75 -44.46
CA LEU A 285 23.37 -8.67 -45.42
C LEU A 285 22.47 -8.96 -46.63
N THR A 286 21.16 -9.11 -46.42
CA THR A 286 20.22 -9.31 -47.54
C THR A 286 20.19 -8.10 -48.48
N ILE A 287 20.24 -6.87 -47.96
CA ILE A 287 20.24 -5.65 -48.80
C ILE A 287 21.53 -5.56 -49.64
N ILE A 288 22.68 -5.92 -49.07
CA ILE A 288 23.96 -5.92 -49.80
C ILE A 288 23.93 -6.93 -50.96
N GLY A 289 23.33 -8.12 -50.77
CA GLY A 289 23.20 -9.12 -51.83
C GLY A 289 22.46 -8.60 -53.06
N TRP A 290 21.43 -7.78 -52.88
CA TRP A 290 20.65 -7.19 -53.99
C TRP A 290 21.36 -6.05 -54.73
N ILE A 291 22.45 -5.50 -54.18
CA ILE A 291 23.22 -4.41 -54.80
C ILE A 291 24.30 -4.97 -55.74
N PHE A 292 24.66 -6.26 -55.60
CA PHE A 292 25.73 -6.91 -56.35
C PHE A 292 25.25 -7.94 -57.40
N GLU A 293 23.94 -8.03 -57.66
CA GLU A 293 23.34 -8.71 -58.83
C GLU A 293 22.90 -7.70 -59.89
#